data_AF-A0A075GSE9-F1
#
_entry.id   AF-A0A075GSE9-F1
#
_cell.length_a   1.000
_cell.length_b   1.000
_cell.length_c   1.000
_cell.angle_alpha   90.00
_cell.angle_beta   90.00
_cell.angle_gamma   90.00
#
_symmetry.space_group_name_H-M   'P 1'
#
loop_
_entity.id
_entity.type
_entity.pdbx_description
1 polymer ?
#
loop_
_entity_poly.entity_id
_entity_poly.type
_entity_poly.pdbx_seq_one_letter_code
_entity_poly.pdbx_strand_id
1 'polypeptide(L)' 'MDNKKKCAVCKGKGKIELLDSSCPFCNGTGEFTKISESYFKSHICQCIFLNRKTCPLCGKKCHHDTPNKPKILLGPT' A
#
# COMPACT_ATOMS: atom_id res chain seq x y z
N MET A 1 -2.94 18.39 -22.45
CA MET A 1 -2.23 18.02 -21.20
C MET A 1 -2.14 16.50 -21.17
N ASP A 2 -0.94 15.96 -21.36
CA ASP A 2 -0.69 14.52 -21.35
C ASP A 2 -0.98 13.99 -19.95
N ASN A 3 -2.14 13.36 -19.77
CA ASN A 3 -2.59 12.84 -18.48
C ASN A 3 -1.90 11.49 -18.23
N LYS A 4 -0.55 11.51 -18.17
CA LYS A 4 0.25 10.32 -17.87
C LYS A 4 -0.18 9.79 -16.51
N LYS A 5 -0.78 8.60 -16.50
CA LYS A 5 -1.11 7.89 -15.27
C LYS A 5 0.16 7.72 -14.45
N LYS A 6 0.05 7.93 -13.15
CA LYS A 6 1.15 7.80 -12.19
C LYS A 6 1.11 6.43 -11.51
N CYS A 7 2.25 5.99 -10.98
CA CYS A 7 2.33 4.80 -10.13
C CYS A 7 1.33 4.90 -8.98
N ALA A 8 0.45 3.91 -8.83
CA ALA A 8 -0.59 3.94 -7.81
C ALA A 8 -0.03 3.85 -6.37
N VAL A 9 1.18 3.30 -6.23
CA VAL A 9 1.83 3.10 -4.92
C VAL A 9 2.59 4.34 -4.47
N CYS A 10 3.57 4.82 -5.25
CA CYS A 10 4.38 6.00 -4.88
C CYS A 10 3.77 7.33 -5.34
N LYS A 11 2.61 7.31 -6.02
CA LYS A 11 1.88 8.49 -6.50
C LYS A 11 2.72 9.41 -7.40
N GLY A 12 3.68 8.82 -8.13
CA GLY A 12 4.59 9.56 -9.01
C GLY A 12 5.90 10.01 -8.38
N LYS A 13 6.15 9.73 -7.09
CA LYS A 13 7.38 10.15 -6.40
C LYS A 13 8.63 9.34 -6.77
N GLY A 14 8.46 8.17 -7.40
CA GLY A 14 9.56 7.24 -7.66
C GLY A 14 10.12 6.53 -6.42
N LYS A 15 9.72 6.91 -5.21
CA LYS A 15 10.21 6.30 -3.96
C LYS A 15 9.10 5.94 -2.97
N ILE A 16 9.37 4.98 -2.09
CA ILE A 16 8.52 4.65 -0.94
C ILE A 16 8.97 5.49 0.25
N GLU A 17 8.19 6.47 0.67
CA GLU A 17 8.58 7.41 1.74
C GLU A 17 8.85 6.73 3.08
N LEU A 18 8.12 5.65 3.40
CA LEU A 18 8.32 4.88 4.62
C LEU A 18 9.67 4.15 4.69
N LEU A 19 10.27 3.83 3.54
CA LEU A 19 11.49 3.03 3.44
C LEU A 19 12.67 3.84 2.89
N ASP A 20 12.42 5.10 2.50
CA ASP A 20 13.29 5.97 1.70
C ASP A 20 14.03 5.25 0.55
N SER A 21 13.34 4.30 -0.08
CA SER A 21 13.89 3.41 -1.11
C SER A 21 13.18 3.60 -2.44
N SER A 22 13.87 3.27 -3.53
CA SER A 22 13.30 3.29 -4.88
C SER A 22 12.04 2.42 -4.93
N CYS A 23 10.97 2.94 -5.53
CA CYS A 23 9.68 2.26 -5.57
C CYS A 23 9.78 1.01 -6.44
N PRO A 24 9.65 -0.21 -5.88
CA PRO A 24 9.82 -1.45 -6.64
C PRO A 24 8.68 -1.69 -7.64
N PHE A 25 7.54 -1.03 -7.45
CA PHE A 25 6.37 -1.20 -8.32
C PHE A 25 6.46 -0.39 -9.62
N CYS A 26 7.31 0.64 -9.65
CA CYS A 26 7.59 1.43 -10.85
C CYS A 26 9.10 1.55 -11.12
N ASN A 27 9.94 0.76 -10.46
CA ASN A 27 11.40 0.82 -10.58
C ASN A 27 11.98 2.25 -10.51
N GLY A 28 11.49 3.07 -9.59
CA GLY A 28 11.98 4.45 -9.46
C GLY A 28 11.38 5.48 -10.41
N THR A 29 10.67 5.09 -11.47
CA THR A 29 10.24 6.04 -12.53
C THR A 29 9.08 6.95 -12.12
N GLY A 30 8.24 6.50 -11.18
CA GLY A 30 6.99 7.19 -10.82
C GLY A 30 5.86 7.00 -11.84
N GLU A 31 6.13 6.34 -12.96
CA GLU A 31 5.13 6.10 -14.01
C GLU A 31 4.16 4.98 -13.62
N PHE A 32 2.97 5.02 -14.21
CA PHE A 32 1.99 3.95 -14.03
C PHE A 32 2.54 2.61 -14.53
N THR A 33 2.34 1.58 -13.70
CA THR A 33 2.52 0.19 -14.10
C THR A 33 1.28 -0.60 -13.71
N LYS A 34 0.95 -1.64 -14.49
CA LYS A 34 -0.13 -2.58 -14.13
C LYS A 34 0.14 -3.23 -12.77
N ILE A 35 1.40 -3.49 -12.44
CA ILE A 35 1.81 -4.07 -11.16
C ILE A 35 1.46 -3.12 -10.00
N SER A 36 1.74 -1.83 -10.14
CA SER A 36 1.40 -0.83 -9.12
C SER A 36 -0.11 -0.75 -8.88
N GLU A 37 -0.90 -0.84 -9.95
CA GLU A 37 -2.37 -0.84 -9.87
C GLU A 37 -2.91 -2.10 -9.19
N SER A 38 -2.45 -3.27 -9.64
CA SER A 38 -2.85 -4.55 -9.07
C SER A 38 -2.52 -4.62 -7.58
N TYR A 39 -1.29 -4.24 -7.20
CA TYR A 39 -0.90 -4.18 -5.79
C TYR A 39 -1.77 -3.21 -5.01
N PHE A 40 -2.02 -2.00 -5.53
CA PHE A 40 -2.86 -1.03 -4.82
C PHE A 40 -4.29 -1.56 -4.57
N LYS A 41 -4.85 -2.35 -5.48
CA LYS A 41 -6.18 -2.96 -5.32
C LYS A 41 -6.20 -4.07 -4.27
N SER A 42 -5.14 -4.86 -4.15
CA SER A 42 -5.06 -6.03 -3.26
C SER A 42 -4.03 -5.92 -2.14
N HIS A 43 -3.61 -4.69 -1.80
CA HIS A 43 -2.45 -4.48 -0.94
C HIS A 43 -2.61 -5.12 0.43
N ILE A 44 -1.49 -5.65 0.92
CA ILE A 44 -1.35 -6.03 2.32
C ILE A 44 -1.32 -4.74 3.15
N CYS A 45 -2.21 -4.61 4.14
CA CYS A 45 -2.25 -3.42 4.99
C CYS A 45 -0.95 -3.29 5.79
N GLN A 46 -0.23 -2.20 5.55
CA GLN A 46 0.98 -1.82 6.28
C GLN A 46 0.67 -0.98 7.53
N CYS A 47 -0.58 -0.98 7.97
CA CYS A 47 -1.07 -0.11 9.03
C CYS A 47 -0.46 -0.44 10.40
N ILE A 48 0.19 -1.61 10.54
CA ILE A 48 0.97 -2.01 11.72
C ILE A 48 2.11 -1.04 12.04
N PHE A 49 2.65 -0.35 11.02
CA PHE A 49 3.71 0.63 11.16
C PHE A 49 3.21 2.05 11.51
N LEU A 50 1.89 2.25 11.64
CA LEU A 50 1.26 3.55 11.91
C LEU A 50 0.16 3.44 12.98
N ASN A 51 -0.62 4.52 13.16
CA ASN A 51 -1.67 4.65 14.17
C ASN A 51 -2.90 3.73 13.99
N ARG A 52 -2.89 2.81 13.00
CA ARG A 52 -4.00 1.88 12.67
C ARG A 52 -5.38 2.54 12.46
N LYS A 53 -5.43 3.85 12.17
CA LYS A 53 -6.67 4.57 11.86
C LYS A 53 -6.84 4.81 10.36
N THR A 54 -5.74 5.12 9.67
CA THR A 54 -5.73 5.42 8.23
C THR A 54 -4.67 4.57 7.52
N CYS A 55 -5.01 3.99 6.38
CA CYS A 55 -4.07 3.22 5.58
C CYS A 55 -3.04 4.15 4.91
N PRO A 56 -1.72 3.91 5.07
CA PRO A 56 -0.68 4.73 4.44
C PRO A 56 -0.71 4.68 2.92
N LEU A 57 -1.21 3.59 2.35
CA LEU A 57 -1.21 3.39 0.90
C LEU A 57 -2.37 4.13 0.24
N CYS A 58 -3.59 3.81 0.67
CA CYS A 58 -4.82 4.28 0.01
C CYS A 58 -5.46 5.50 0.70
N GLY A 59 -5.02 5.88 1.90
CA GLY A 59 -5.54 7.03 2.65
C GLY A 59 -6.94 6.85 3.22
N LYS A 60 -7.57 5.68 3.03
CA LYS A 60 -8.89 5.35 3.59
C LYS A 60 -8.76 4.95 5.07
N LYS A 61 -9.88 5.00 5.81
CA LYS A 61 -9.96 4.36 7.14
C LYS A 61 -9.49 2.91 7.03
N CYS A 62 -8.75 2.45 8.03
CA CYS A 62 -8.20 1.10 8.02
C CYS A 62 -9.32 0.05 7.86
N HIS A 63 -9.18 -0.81 6.86
CA HIS A 63 -10.13 -1.85 6.48
C HIS A 63 -9.54 -3.24 6.80
N HIS A 64 -9.24 -3.47 8.09
CA HIS A 64 -8.60 -4.69 8.59
C HIS A 64 -9.45 -5.98 8.43
N ASP A 65 -10.67 -5.86 7.90
CA ASP A 65 -11.58 -6.97 7.56
C ASP A 65 -11.13 -7.71 6.29
N THR A 66 -9.90 -8.22 6.29
CA THR A 66 -9.47 -9.20 5.28
C THR A 66 -9.78 -10.61 5.77
N PRO A 67 -10.30 -11.51 4.90
CA PRO A 67 -10.65 -12.89 5.28
C PRO A 67 -9.47 -13.74 5.81
N ASN A 68 -8.23 -13.29 5.58
CA ASN A 68 -7.00 -13.92 6.09
C ASN A 68 -6.57 -13.49 7.51
N LYS A 69 -7.44 -12.83 8.28
CA LYS A 69 -7.19 -12.61 9.71
C LYS A 69 -7.15 -13.98 10.42
N PRO A 70 -6.06 -14.36 11.11
CA PRO A 70 -6.08 -15.54 11.96
C PRO A 70 -7.21 -15.38 12.99
N LYS A 71 -8.22 -16.25 12.92
CA LYS A 71 -9.35 -16.26 13.87
C LYS A 71 -8.99 -16.89 15.21
N ILE A 72 -7.75 -17.35 15.38
CA ILE A 72 -7.31 -18.03 16.59
C ILE A 72 -7.15 -16.99 17.70
N LEU A 73 -8.17 -16.90 18.55
CA LEU A 73 -8.06 -16.34 19.89
C LEU A 73 -7.27 -17.35 20.75
N LEU A 74 -5.99 -17.08 20.99
CA LEU A 74 -5.28 -17.70 22.10
C LEU A 74 -5.76 -17.01 23.39
N GLY A 75 -6.91 -17.45 23.90
CA GLY A 75 -7.34 -17.12 25.27
C GLY A 75 -6.42 -17.80 26.30
N PRO A 76 -6.35 -17.29 27.54
CA PRO A 76 -5.50 -17.89 28.56
C PRO A 76 -5.96 -19.33 28.85
N THR A 77 -4.99 -20.25 28.91
CA THR A 77 -5.12 -21.58 29.55
C THR A 77 -5.38 -21.45 31.03
#